data_AF-A0A4Y2ED46-F1
#
_entry.id   AF-A0A4Y2ED46-F1
#
_cell.length_a   1.000
_cell.length_b   1.000
_cell.length_c   1.000
_cell.angle_alpha   90.00
_cell.angle_beta   90.00
_cell.angle_gamma   90.00
#
_symmetry.space_group_name_H-M   'P 1'
#
loop_
_entity.id
_entity.type
_entity.pdbx_description
1 polymer ?
#
loop_
_entity_poly.entity_id
_entity_poly.type
_entity_poly.pdbx_seq_one_letter_code
_entity_poly.pdbx_strand_id
1 'polypeptide(L)'
;MSQKARLLFGLIPVVAWMLSNLPKTILGEFPDCDCGLYQGTVSHIVYGCPNFDAIRKEYFDENFLSLGLLDLAVHLKAKTGLQKIVSSVLSKSLHVP
;
A
#
# COMPACT_ATOMS: atom_id res chain seq x y z
N MET A 1 -5.11 -24.12 -30.42
CA MET A 1 -5.35 -23.09 -29.37
C MET A 1 -4.21 -23.14 -28.36
N SER A 2 -3.48 -22.04 -28.22
CA SER A 2 -2.24 -21.96 -27.43
C SER A 2 -2.47 -22.16 -25.93
N GLN A 3 -1.64 -22.99 -25.27
CA GLN A 3 -1.65 -23.24 -23.81
C GLN A 3 -1.58 -21.96 -22.95
N LYS A 4 -1.08 -20.85 -23.51
CA LYS A 4 -1.05 -19.54 -22.83
C LYS A 4 -2.44 -18.97 -22.52
N ALA A 5 -3.47 -19.29 -23.31
CA ALA A 5 -4.82 -18.77 -23.10
C ALA A 5 -5.52 -19.42 -21.89
N ARG A 6 -5.22 -20.68 -21.56
CA ARG A 6 -5.83 -21.39 -20.42
C ARG A 6 -5.36 -20.88 -19.06
N LEU A 7 -4.13 -20.37 -18.97
CA LEU A 7 -3.59 -19.80 -17.72
C LEU A 7 -4.21 -18.43 -17.39
N LEU A 8 -4.49 -17.61 -18.41
CA LEU A 8 -5.12 -16.30 -18.24
C LEU A 8 -6.56 -16.43 -17.72
N PHE A 9 -7.35 -17.36 -18.24
CA PHE A 9 -8.74 -17.56 -17.79
C PHE A 9 -8.88 -18.15 -16.38
N GLY A 10 -7.86 -18.82 -15.85
CA GLY A 10 -7.86 -19.34 -14.47
C GLY A 10 -7.33 -18.35 -13.42
N LEU A 11 -6.37 -17.50 -13.81
CA LEU A 11 -5.78 -16.50 -12.90
C LEU A 11 -6.71 -15.30 -12.66
N ILE A 12 -7.45 -14.85 -13.68
CA ILE A 12 -8.37 -13.71 -13.55
C ILE A 12 -9.43 -13.92 -12.45
N PRO A 13 -10.16 -15.05 -12.37
CA PRO A 13 -11.15 -15.26 -11.32
C PRO A 13 -10.52 -15.47 -9.93
N VAL A 14 -9.33 -16.05 -9.83
CA VAL A 14 -8.63 -16.22 -8.54
C VAL A 14 -8.14 -14.88 -8.01
N VAL A 15 -7.56 -14.04 -8.86
CA VAL A 15 -7.14 -12.68 -8.51
C VAL A 15 -8.37 -11.81 -8.18
N ALA A 16 -9.44 -11.90 -8.96
CA ALA A 16 -10.69 -11.20 -8.68
C ALA A 16 -11.33 -11.65 -7.35
N TRP A 17 -11.33 -12.95 -7.06
CA TRP A 17 -11.82 -13.49 -5.79
C TRP A 17 -10.94 -13.06 -4.62
N MET A 18 -9.62 -13.05 -4.77
CA MET A 18 -8.69 -12.53 -3.75
C MET A 18 -8.92 -11.03 -3.50
N LEU A 19 -9.14 -10.23 -4.54
CA LEU A 19 -9.47 -8.81 -4.42
C LEU A 19 -10.85 -8.57 -3.78
N SER A 20 -11.81 -9.47 -4.03
CA SER A 20 -13.17 -9.39 -3.46
C SER A 20 -13.25 -9.84 -2.00
N ASN A 21 -12.35 -10.72 -1.57
CA ASN A 21 -12.20 -11.14 -0.17
C ASN A 21 -11.11 -10.35 0.58
N LEU A 22 -10.46 -9.43 -0.12
CA LEU A 22 -9.52 -8.51 0.49
C LEU A 22 -10.33 -7.55 1.37
N PRO A 23 -9.99 -7.40 2.66
CA PRO A 23 -10.70 -6.47 3.51
C PRO A 23 -10.64 -5.07 2.88
N LYS A 24 -11.74 -4.31 2.94
CA LYS A 24 -11.87 -2.96 2.35
C LYS A 24 -10.73 -2.01 2.79
N THR A 25 -10.07 -2.35 3.89
CA THR A 25 -8.83 -1.76 4.40
C THR A 25 -7.70 -1.73 3.38
N ILE A 26 -7.57 -2.74 2.52
CA ILE A 26 -6.48 -2.84 1.54
C ILE A 26 -6.79 -2.08 0.23
N LEU A 27 -8.07 -1.78 -0.04
CA LEU A 27 -8.53 -1.11 -1.27
C LEU A 27 -8.63 0.42 -1.16
N GLY A 28 -8.37 1.02 0.01
CA GLY A 28 -8.24 2.47 0.13
C GLY A 28 -8.95 3.13 1.32
N GLU A 29 -9.64 2.36 2.17
CA GLU A 29 -10.23 2.87 3.41
C GLU A 29 -9.69 2.07 4.60
N PHE A 30 -8.52 2.43 5.11
CA PHE A 30 -8.08 1.93 6.41
C PHE A 30 -9.01 2.50 7.49
N PRO A 31 -9.55 1.65 8.40
CA PRO A 31 -10.28 2.12 9.56
C PRO A 31 -9.35 3.03 10.33
N ASP A 32 -9.85 4.24 10.59
CA ASP A 32 -9.21 5.38 11.24
C ASP A 32 -7.71 5.21 11.49
N CYS A 33 -6.91 5.93 10.71
CA CYS A 33 -5.54 6.19 11.13
C CYS A 33 -5.58 6.68 12.58
N ASP A 34 -4.90 5.98 13.47
CA ASP A 34 -4.75 6.34 14.90
C ASP A 34 -4.12 7.73 15.10
N CYS A 35 -3.61 8.32 14.03
CA CYS A 35 -3.16 9.70 13.96
C CYS A 35 -4.29 10.76 13.99
N GLY A 36 -5.57 10.35 13.96
CA GLY A 36 -6.73 11.24 14.13
C GLY A 36 -7.01 12.18 12.95
N LEU A 37 -6.32 12.03 11.82
CA LEU A 37 -6.42 12.88 10.64
C LEU A 37 -6.87 12.08 9.42
N TYR A 38 -8.11 12.31 8.99
CA TYR A 38 -8.73 11.80 7.75
C TYR A 38 -8.81 10.27 7.59
N GLN A 39 -9.78 9.82 6.79
CA GLN A 39 -9.90 8.42 6.35
C GLN A 39 -8.56 7.95 5.78
N GLY A 40 -8.10 6.78 6.22
CA GLY A 40 -6.79 6.20 5.91
C GLY A 40 -6.65 5.83 4.43
N THR A 41 -6.49 6.85 3.59
CA THR A 41 -6.17 6.73 2.18
C THR A 41 -4.69 6.44 2.01
N VAL A 42 -4.32 5.77 0.90
CA VAL A 42 -2.92 5.47 0.57
C VAL A 42 -2.07 6.74 0.54
N SER A 43 -2.61 7.86 0.06
CA SER A 43 -1.91 9.15 0.06
C SER A 43 -1.69 9.68 1.47
N HIS A 44 -2.68 9.59 2.37
CA HIS A 44 -2.47 9.99 3.76
C HIS A 44 -1.36 9.15 4.41
N ILE A 45 -1.41 7.82 4.30
CA ILE A 45 -0.42 6.92 4.89
C ILE A 45 1.00 7.20 4.37
N VAL A 46 1.14 7.44 3.06
CA VAL A 46 2.43 7.64 2.42
C VAL A 46 2.99 9.05 2.64
N TYR A 47 2.17 10.10 2.58
CA TYR A 47 2.66 11.49 2.58
C TYR A 47 2.35 12.26 3.86
N GLY A 48 1.20 12.01 4.50
CA GLY A 48 0.67 12.88 5.55
C GLY A 48 0.71 12.30 6.96
N CYS A 49 0.78 10.97 7.11
CA CYS A 49 0.63 10.31 8.40
C CYS A 49 1.87 10.53 9.29
N PRO A 50 1.73 11.14 10.48
CA PRO A 50 2.87 11.39 11.37
C PRO A 50 3.58 10.12 11.84
N ASN A 51 2.87 8.98 11.94
CA ASN A 51 3.45 7.71 12.37
C ASN A 51 4.56 7.20 11.46
N PHE A 52 4.54 7.60 10.19
CA PHE A 52 5.52 7.19 9.19
C PHE A 52 6.57 8.27 8.90
N ASP A 53 6.61 9.35 9.69
CA ASP A 53 7.53 10.47 9.48
C ASP A 53 9.00 10.07 9.54
N ALA A 54 9.35 9.19 10.50
CA ALA A 54 10.70 8.65 10.60
C ALA A 54 11.10 7.85 9.35
N ILE A 55 10.18 7.02 8.83
CA ILE A 55 10.43 6.25 7.60
C ILE A 55 10.57 7.19 6.40
N ARG A 56 9.73 8.24 6.28
CA ARG A 56 9.88 9.21 5.20
C ARG A 56 11.22 9.92 5.26
N LYS A 57 11.63 10.43 6.43
CA LYS A 57 12.93 11.10 6.61
C LYS A 57 14.12 10.21 6.31
N GLU A 58 14.02 8.92 6.61
CA GLU A 58 15.10 7.96 6.37
C GLU A 58 15.16 7.51 4.91
N TYR A 59 14.01 7.22 4.28
CA TYR A 59 13.95 6.53 2.99
C TYR A 59 13.56 7.40 1.80
N PHE A 60 12.89 8.54 2.01
CA PHE A 60 12.40 9.40 0.94
C PHE A 60 13.31 10.62 0.80
N ASP A 61 13.51 11.09 -0.43
CA ASP A 61 14.29 12.31 -0.70
C ASP A 61 13.50 13.56 -0.30
N GLU A 62 14.16 14.67 0.02
CA GLU A 62 13.50 15.90 0.52
C GLU A 62 12.38 16.43 -0.39
N ASN A 63 12.48 16.16 -1.70
CA ASN A 63 11.51 16.59 -2.71
C ASN A 63 10.39 15.56 -2.97
N PHE A 64 10.28 14.48 -2.18
CA PHE A 64 9.34 13.40 -2.44
C PHE A 64 7.86 13.82 -2.45
N LEU A 65 7.51 14.93 -1.79
CA LEU A 65 6.16 15.48 -1.79
C LEU A 65 5.70 15.92 -3.19
N SER A 66 6.65 16.14 -4.11
CA SER A 66 6.39 16.45 -5.51
C SER A 66 6.28 15.21 -6.41
N LEU A 67 6.60 14.02 -5.88
CA LEU A 67 6.59 12.75 -6.61
C LEU A 67 5.26 12.03 -6.43
N GLY A 68 4.79 11.38 -7.50
CA GLY A 68 3.67 10.45 -7.42
C GLY A 68 4.06 9.13 -6.75
N LEU A 69 3.06 8.34 -6.36
CA LEU A 69 3.30 7.02 -5.72
C LEU A 69 4.07 6.07 -6.66
N LEU A 70 3.79 6.16 -7.97
CA LEU A 70 4.49 5.36 -8.97
C LEU A 70 5.95 5.80 -9.10
N ASP A 71 6.24 7.10 -9.06
CA ASP A 71 7.60 7.63 -9.12
C ASP A 71 8.43 7.15 -7.91
N LEU A 72 7.85 7.23 -6.71
CA LEU A 72 8.43 6.69 -5.48
C LEU A 72 8.73 5.18 -5.57
N ALA A 73 7.89 4.41 -6.26
CA ALA A 73 8.09 2.97 -6.40
C ALA A 73 9.26 2.59 -7.32
N VAL A 74 9.69 3.50 -8.20
CA VAL A 74 10.86 3.29 -9.09
C VAL A 74 12.17 3.54 -8.35
N HIS A 75 12.18 4.42 -7.35
CA HIS A 75 13.36 4.70 -6.54
C HIS A 75 13.63 3.58 -5.52
N LEU A 76 14.79 2.92 -5.61
CA LEU A 76 15.17 1.78 -4.75
C LEU A 76 14.99 2.08 -3.25
N LYS A 77 15.45 3.26 -2.80
CA LYS A 77 15.40 3.67 -1.39
C LYS A 77 13.96 3.92 -0.92
N ALA A 78 13.19 4.67 -1.71
CA ALA A 78 11.80 4.96 -1.40
C ALA A 78 10.92 3.69 -1.45
N LYS A 79 11.19 2.78 -2.38
CA LYS A 79 10.54 1.46 -2.41
C LYS A 79 10.73 0.68 -1.10
N THR A 80 11.92 0.70 -0.51
CA THR A 80 12.16 0.09 0.81
C THR A 80 11.33 0.77 1.91
N GLY A 81 11.24 2.10 1.89
CA GLY A 81 10.38 2.84 2.81
C GLY A 81 8.89 2.49 2.64
N LEU A 82 8.40 2.43 1.40
CA LEU A 82 7.03 2.01 1.08
C LEU A 82 6.74 0.58 1.58
N GLN A 83 7.67 -0.36 1.39
CA GLN A 83 7.54 -1.72 1.91
C GLN A 83 7.38 -1.73 3.43
N LYS A 84 8.18 -0.94 4.17
CA LYS A 84 8.07 -0.84 5.63
C LYS A 84 6.72 -0.28 6.08
N ILE A 85 6.24 0.77 5.41
CA ILE A 85 4.92 1.35 5.68
C ILE A 85 3.83 0.30 5.46
N VAL A 86 3.83 -0.37 4.30
CA VAL A 86 2.86 -1.42 3.98
C VAL A 86 2.91 -2.57 4.98
N SER A 87 4.10 -3.05 5.34
CA SER A 87 4.25 -4.11 6.35
C SER A 87 3.69 -3.70 7.72
N SER A 88 3.93 -2.46 8.17
CA SER A 88 3.39 -1.96 9.42
C SER A 88 1.87 -1.90 9.39
N VAL A 89 1.29 -1.39 8.30
CA VAL A 89 -0.15 -1.28 8.12
C VAL A 89 -0.81 -2.67 8.05
N LEU A 90 -0.21 -3.61 7.32
CA LEU A 90 -0.69 -5.00 7.26
C LEU A 90 -0.62 -5.68 8.63
N SER A 91 0.45 -5.48 9.40
CA SER A 91 0.57 -6.08 10.74
C SER A 91 -0.49 -5.60 11.73
N LYS A 92 -0.91 -4.34 11.61
CA LYS A 92 -2.02 -3.76 12.41
C LYS A 92 -3.37 -4.31 11.95
N SER A 93 -3.54 -4.53 10.65
CA SER A 93 -4.80 -5.03 10.07
C SER A 93 -5.02 -6.53 10.28
N LEU A 94 -3.93 -7.31 10.38
CA LEU A 94 -3.97 -8.77 10.58
C LEU A 94 -4.01 -9.17 12.06
N HIS A 95 -3.66 -8.28 13.00
CA HIS A 95 -3.99 -8.45 14.41
C HIS A 95 -5.49 -8.16 14.60
N VAL A 96 -6.31 -9.17 14.30
CA VAL A 96 -7.70 -9.23 14.74
C VAL A 96 -7.66 -9.91 16.12
N PRO A 97 -8.05 -9.23 17.22
CA PRO A 97 -8.22 -9.89 18.52
C PRO A 97 -9.29 -10.97 18.49
#